data_AF-A0A937S7G4-F1
#
_entry.id   AF-A0A937S7G4-F1
#
_cell.length_a   1.000
_cell.length_b   1.000
_cell.length_c   1.000
_cell.angle_alpha   90.00
_cell.angle_beta   90.00
_cell.angle_gamma   90.00
#
_symmetry.space_group_name_H-M   'P 1'
#
loop_
_entity.id
_entity.type
_entity.pdbx_description
1 polymer ?
#
loop_
_entity_poly.entity_id
_entity_poly.type
_entity_poly.pdbx_seq_one_letter_code
_entity_poly.pdbx_strand_id
1 'polypeptide(L)' 'MAHGWQTYTQTIERKHLTLRTRIKRLARKTICFSKSIWLHDVVIGLFINRYEFGLLV' A
#
# COMPACT_ATOMS: atom_id res chain seq x y z
N MET A 1 -21.40 15.05 -20.68
CA MET A 1 -20.32 15.47 -19.75
C MET A 1 -20.24 14.58 -18.49
N ALA A 2 -20.30 13.24 -18.63
CA ALA A 2 -20.26 12.31 -17.49
C ALA A 2 -19.07 11.32 -17.52
N HIS A 3 -18.28 11.29 -18.60
CA HIS A 3 -17.20 10.31 -18.79
C HIS A 3 -15.92 10.59 -17.96
N GLY A 4 -15.77 11.79 -17.37
CA GLY A 4 -14.58 12.16 -16.60
C GLY A 4 -14.52 11.56 -15.18
N TRP A 5 -15.67 11.30 -14.56
CA TRP A 5 -15.71 10.70 -13.21
C TRP A 5 -15.34 9.23 -13.22
N GLN A 6 -15.76 8.51 -14.27
CA GLN A 6 -15.51 7.08 -14.40
C GLN A 6 -14.02 6.76 -14.62
N THR A 7 -13.28 7.64 -15.30
CA THR A 7 -11.81 7.50 -15.46
C THR A 7 -11.06 7.87 -14.18
N TYR A 8 -11.58 8.84 -13.41
CA TYR A 8 -11.04 9.19 -12.11
C TYR A 8 -11.19 8.06 -11.09
N THR A 9 -12.39 7.46 -11.00
CA THR A 9 -12.63 6.31 -10.11
C THR A 9 -11.77 5.11 -10.49
N GLN A 10 -11.68 4.77 -11.77
CA GLN A 10 -10.81 3.69 -12.28
C GLN A 10 -9.33 3.90 -11.90
N THR A 11 -8.87 5.15 -11.89
CA THR A 11 -7.49 5.47 -11.50
C THR A 11 -7.25 5.21 -10.02
N ILE A 12 -8.20 5.59 -9.16
CA ILE A 12 -8.13 5.34 -7.71
C ILE A 12 -8.19 3.83 -7.44
N GLU A 13 -9.10 3.11 -8.09
CA GLU A 13 -9.24 1.66 -7.95
C GLU A 13 -7.96 0.92 -8.34
N ARG A 14 -7.31 1.31 -9.44
CA ARG A 14 -6.02 0.74 -9.87
C ARG A 14 -4.89 1.01 -8.88
N LYS A 15 -4.84 2.21 -8.28
CA LYS A 15 -3.88 2.55 -7.23
C LYS A 15 -4.09 1.66 -6.00
N HIS A 16 -5.34 1.52 -5.55
CA HIS A 16 -5.69 0.67 -4.40
C HIS A 16 -5.39 -0.82 -4.65
N LEU A 17 -5.66 -1.32 -5.87
CA LEU A 17 -5.32 -2.70 -6.26
C LEU A 17 -3.80 -2.95 -6.21
N THR A 18 -3.02 -1.97 -6.68
CA THR A 18 -1.56 -2.02 -6.66
C THR A 18 -1.03 -2.02 -5.22
N LEU A 19 -1.54 -1.13 -4.37
CA LEU A 19 -1.19 -1.04 -2.96
C LEU A 19 -1.52 -2.34 -2.21
N ARG A 20 -2.72 -2.89 -2.40
CA ARG A 20 -3.14 -4.17 -1.80
C ARG A 20 -2.21 -5.32 -2.17
N THR A 21 -1.83 -5.40 -3.45
CA THR A 21 -0.91 -6.45 -3.94
C THR A 21 0.48 -6.31 -3.32
N ARG A 22 0.96 -5.07 -3.20
CA ARG A 22 2.24 -4.73 -2.57
C ARG A 22 2.27 -5.08 -1.08
N ILE A 23 1.23 -4.71 -0.32
CA ILE A 23 1.09 -5.06 1.11
C ILE A 23 1.05 -6.58 1.28
N LYS A 24 0.29 -7.31 0.45
CA LYS A 24 0.26 -8.78 0.51
C LYS A 24 1.63 -9.41 0.25
N ARG A 25 2.44 -8.80 -0.64
CA ARG A 25 3.82 -9.23 -0.89
C ARG A 25 4.75 -8.94 0.29
N LEU A 26 4.63 -7.74 0.89
CA LEU A 26 5.37 -7.36 2.10
C LEU A 26 5.04 -8.32 3.25
N ALA A 27 3.76 -8.64 3.42
CA ALA A 27 3.29 -9.54 4.46
C ALA A 27 3.95 -10.91 4.34
N ARG A 28 3.90 -11.51 3.14
CA ARG A 28 4.55 -12.81 2.88
C ARG A 28 6.06 -12.81 3.06
N LYS A 29 6.75 -11.69 2.81
CA LYS A 29 8.22 -11.61 2.88
C LYS A 29 8.76 -11.27 4.28
N THR A 30 8.03 -10.47 5.05
CA THR A 30 8.59 -9.81 6.24
C THR A 30 7.69 -9.98 7.47
N ILE A 31 6.41 -9.62 7.35
CA ILE A 31 5.47 -9.55 8.47
C ILE A 31 5.06 -10.95 8.94
N CYS A 32 4.88 -11.92 8.02
CA CYS A 32 4.47 -13.27 8.39
C CYS A 32 5.51 -14.03 9.25
N PHE A 33 6.77 -13.58 9.30
CA PHE A 33 7.83 -14.23 10.07
C PHE A 33 8.00 -13.67 11.49
N SER A 34 7.48 -12.47 11.76
CA SER A 34 7.59 -11.82 13.07
C SER A 34 6.32 -12.04 13.90
N LYS A 35 6.48 -12.22 15.22
CA LYS A 35 5.35 -12.24 16.17
C LYS A 35 5.06 -10.88 16.79
N SER A 36 5.90 -9.87 16.55
CA SER A 36 5.74 -8.55 17.13
C SER A 36 4.83 -7.68 16.27
N ILE A 37 3.65 -7.37 16.80
CA ILE A 37 2.69 -6.45 16.17
C ILE A 37 3.28 -5.05 15.98
N TRP A 38 4.10 -4.60 16.92
CA TRP A 38 4.74 -3.29 16.86
C TRP A 38 5.69 -3.17 15.66
N LEU A 39 6.46 -4.22 15.38
CA LEU A 39 7.29 -4.28 14.17
C LEU A 39 6.45 -4.26 12.90
N HIS A 40 5.27 -4.89 12.93
CA HIS A 40 4.37 -4.90 11.78
C HIS A 40 3.86 -3.49 11.47
N ASP A 41 3.39 -2.77 12.49
CA ASP A 41 2.90 -1.40 12.32
C ASP A 41 4.00 -0.46 11.82
N VAL A 42 5.22 -0.56 12.37
CA VAL A 42 6.37 0.23 11.92
C VAL A 42 6.73 -0.08 10.46
N VAL A 43 6.84 -1.35 10.10
CA VAL A 43 7.20 -1.77 8.73
C VAL A 43 6.12 -1.38 7.73
N ILE A 44 4.83 -1.49 8.08
CA ILE A 44 3.73 -1.04 7.23
C ILE A 44 3.77 0.49 7.06
N GLY A 45 3.99 1.24 8.14
CA GLY A 45 4.11 2.70 8.09
C GLY A 45 5.26 3.16 7.19
N LEU A 46 6.47 2.59 7.38
CA LEU A 46 7.63 2.83 6.52
C LEU A 46 7.34 2.47 5.06
N PHE A 47 6.65 1.36 4.82
CA PHE A 47 6.29 0.93 3.47
C PHE A 47 5.38 1.94 2.77
N ILE A 48 4.31 2.39 3.44
CA ILE A 48 3.37 3.35 2.87
C ILE A 48 4.06 4.70 2.63
N ASN A 49 4.82 5.19 3.61
CA ASN A 49 5.59 6.44 3.47
C ASN A 49 6.51 6.43 2.25
N ARG A 50 7.20 5.30 2.03
CA ARG A 50 8.10 5.15 0.89
C ARG A 50 7.38 5.05 -0.46
N TYR A 51 6.31 4.24 -0.54
CA TYR A 51 5.73 3.87 -1.84
C TYR A 51 4.53 4.72 -2.27
N GLU A 52 3.79 5.32 -1.33
CA GLU A 52 2.65 6.19 -1.64
C GLU A 52 3.00 7.67 -1.51
N PHE A 53 3.84 8.03 -0.54
CA PHE A 53 4.20 9.43 -0.28
C PHE A 53 5.61 9.83 -0.76
N GLY A 54 6.45 8.87 -1.15
CA GLY A 54 7.83 9.12 -1.56
C GLY A 54 8.72 9.67 -0.44
N LEU A 55 8.25 9.58 0.80
CA LEU A 55 8.97 10.04 1.99
C LEU A 55 9.92 8.92 2.41
N LEU A 56 11.20 9.11 2.10
CA LEU A 56 12.28 8.35 2.73
C LEU A 56 12.47 8.93 4.14
N VAL A 57 12.01 8.18 5.14
CA VAL A 57 12.52 8.31 6.52
C VAL A 57 13.83 7.54 6.61
#